data_AF-A0A6S6TJR5-F1
#
_entry.id   AF-A0A6S6TJR5-F1
#
_cell.length_a   1.000
_cell.length_b   1.000
_cell.length_c   1.000
_cell.angle_alpha   90.00
_cell.angle_beta   90.00
_cell.angle_gamma   90.00
#
_symmetry.space_group_name_H-M   'P 1'
#
loop_
_entity.id
_entity.type
_entity.pdbx_description
1 polymer ?
#
loop_
_entity_poly.entity_id
_entity_poly.type
_entity_poly.pdbx_seq_one_letter_code
_entity_poly.pdbx_strand_id
1 'polypeptide(L)' 'MIYRFHEFELDTGNYQLRKNGEAVAIEPQNFDLLCYLIERPHQVALREEILDTL' A
#
# COMPACT_ATOMS: atom_id res chain seq x y z
N MET A 1 -4.70 -10.01 1.08
CA MET A 1 -3.50 -10.50 0.37
C MET A 1 -2.28 -9.92 1.08
N ILE A 2 -1.15 -10.62 1.13
CA ILE A 2 0.09 -10.06 1.72
C ILE A 2 1.08 -9.77 0.58
N TYR A 3 1.43 -8.50 0.41
CA TYR A 3 2.49 -8.08 -0.50
C TYR A 3 3.78 -7.82 0.27
N ARG A 4 4.92 -8.15 -0.33
CA ARG A 4 6.25 -7.91 0.27
C ARG A 4 7.10 -7.07 -0.66
N PHE A 5 7.70 -6.03 -0.12
CA PHE A 5 8.64 -5.17 -0.84
C PHE A 5 9.73 -4.71 0.11
N HIS A 6 10.97 -5.07 -0.21
CA HIS A 6 12.12 -4.79 0.64
C HIS A 6 11.90 -5.35 2.07
N GLU A 7 11.96 -4.49 3.10
CA GLU A 7 11.72 -4.84 4.50
C GLU A 7 10.24 -4.73 4.92
N PHE A 8 9.36 -4.36 4.00
CA PHE A 8 7.95 -4.10 4.29
C PHE A 8 7.04 -5.27 3.88
N GLU A 9 6.01 -5.48 4.69
CA GLU A 9 4.89 -6.38 4.39
C GLU A 9 3.58 -5.60 4.49
N LEU A 10 2.82 -5.56 3.40
CA LEU A 10 1.51 -4.91 3.33
C LEU A 10 0.43 -6.00 3.32
N ASP A 11 -0.27 -6.14 4.44
CA ASP A 11 -1.38 -7.07 4.60
C ASP A 11 -2.70 -6.35 4.34
N THR A 12 -3.21 -6.48 3.12
CA THR A 12 -4.48 -5.85 2.71
C THR A 12 -5.70 -6.52 3.33
N GLY A 13 -5.57 -7.73 3.89
CA GLY A 13 -6.67 -8.41 4.58
C GLY A 13 -6.88 -7.89 6.00
N ASN A 14 -5.79 -7.51 6.67
CA ASN A 14 -5.80 -7.02 8.06
C ASN A 14 -5.57 -5.51 8.17
N TYR A 15 -5.49 -4.80 7.04
CA TYR A 15 -5.23 -3.36 6.99
C TYR A 15 -3.97 -2.98 7.80
N GLN A 16 -2.89 -3.74 7.61
CA GLN A 16 -1.68 -3.65 8.43
C GLN A 16 -0.42 -3.55 7.58
N LEU A 17 0.41 -2.55 7.87
CA LEU A 17 1.77 -2.45 7.35
C LEU A 17 2.75 -2.95 8.41
N ARG A 18 3.68 -3.81 8.01
CA ARG A 18 4.82 -4.22 8.86
C ARG A 18 6.14 -3.81 8.24
N LYS A 19 7.13 -3.51 9.07
CA LYS A 19 8.52 -3.28 8.70
C LYS A 19 9.40 -4.19 9.54
N ASN A 20 10.18 -5.07 8.91
CA ASN A 20 10.96 -6.12 9.59
C ASN A 20 10.09 -6.98 10.55
N GLY A 21 8.83 -7.23 10.17
CA GLY A 21 7.87 -7.99 10.99
C GLY A 21 7.14 -7.19 12.08
N GLU A 22 7.54 -5.95 12.36
CA GLU A 22 6.89 -5.10 13.35
C GLU A 22 5.81 -4.20 12.73
N ALA A 23 4.67 -4.03 13.41
CA ALA A 23 3.59 -3.19 12.93
C ALA A 23 4.01 -1.71 12.88
N VAL A 24 3.75 -1.04 11.77
CA VAL A 24 4.02 0.38 11.59
C VAL A 24 2.70 1.13 11.48
N ALA A 25 2.54 2.18 12.28
CA ALA A 25 1.40 3.08 12.17
C ALA A 25 1.46 3.84 10.85
N ILE A 26 0.36 3.83 10.13
CA ILE A 26 0.19 4.50 8.85
C ILE A 26 -1.23 5.06 8.79
N GLU A 27 -1.36 6.26 8.24
CA GLU A 27 -2.67 6.86 8.03
C GLU A 27 -3.47 6.05 6.98
N PRO A 28 -4.79 5.89 7.15
CA PRO A 28 -5.62 5.11 6.22
C PRO A 28 -5.42 5.51 4.74
N GLN A 29 -5.43 6.82 4.45
CA GLN A 29 -5.23 7.31 3.07
C GLN A 29 -3.88 6.88 2.48
N ASN A 30 -2.82 6.86 3.28
CA ASN A 30 -1.50 6.41 2.82
C ASN A 30 -1.45 4.88 2.62
N PHE A 31 -2.20 4.13 3.44
CA PHE A 31 -2.34 2.68 3.27
C PHE A 31 -3.09 2.34 1.97
N ASP A 32 -4.20 3.03 1.71
CA ASP A 32 -4.99 2.84 0.49
C ASP A 32 -4.17 3.19 -0.76
N LEU A 33 -3.36 4.25 -0.70
CA LEU A 33 -2.43 4.60 -1.76
C LEU A 33 -1.39 3.49 -2.00
N LEU A 34 -0.80 2.92 -0.96
CA LEU A 34 0.14 1.79 -1.11
C LEU A 34 -0.54 0.57 -1.74
N CYS A 35 -1.79 0.28 -1.34
CA CYS A 35 -2.58 -0.79 -1.95
C CYS A 35 -2.84 -0.52 -3.44
N TYR A 36 -3.25 0.70 -3.79
CA TYR A 36 -3.52 1.10 -5.17
C TYR A 36 -2.29 0.91 -6.07
N LEU A 37 -1.11 1.32 -5.59
CA LEU A 37 0.15 1.24 -6.33
C LEU A 37 0.63 -0.21 -6.47
N ILE A 38 0.55 -1.01 -5.41
CA ILE A 38 1.11 -2.37 -5.42
C ILE A 38 0.28 -3.34 -6.26
N GLU A 39 -1.01 -3.06 -6.44
CA GLU A 39 -1.90 -3.81 -7.34
C GLU A 39 -1.63 -3.50 -8.83
N ARG A 40 -0.91 -2.41 -9.14
CA ARG A 40 -0.59 -1.95 -10.51
C ARG A 40 0.92 -1.80 -10.73
N PRO A 41 1.70 -2.88 -10.60
CA PRO A 41 3.15 -2.80 -10.77
C PRO A 41 3.52 -2.38 -12.20
N HIS A 42 4.62 -1.63 -12.33
CA HIS A 42 5.17 -1.14 -13.60
C HIS A 42 4.29 -0.13 -14.35
N GLN A 43 3.27 0.43 -13.70
CA GLN A 43 2.45 1.51 -14.26
C GLN A 43 2.75 2.82 -13.54
N VAL A 44 2.77 3.91 -14.29
CA VAL A 44 2.84 5.25 -13.71
C VAL A 44 1.43 5.63 -13.26
N ALA A 45 1.23 5.82 -11.96
CA ALA A 45 -0.02 6.33 -11.43
C ALA A 45 -0.07 7.86 -11.60
N LEU A 46 -1.05 8.36 -12.33
CA LEU A 46 -1.26 9.81 -12.46
C LEU A 46 -1.94 10.34 -11.20
N ARG A 47 -1.62 11.59 -10.85
CA ARG A 47 -2.23 12.26 -9.69
C ARG A 47 -3.75 12.29 -9.78
N GLU A 48 -4.29 12.60 -10.96
CA GLU A 48 -5.74 12.68 -11.20
C GLU A 48 -6.41 11.32 -10.99
N GLU A 49 -5.83 10.24 -11.53
CA GLU A 49 -6.35 8.88 -11.36
C GLU A 49 -6.38 8.43 -9.89
N ILE A 50 -5.36 8.81 -9.11
CA ILE A 50 -5.31 8.54 -7.68
C ILE A 50 -6.45 9.25 -6.95
N LEU A 51 -6.70 10.53 -7.26
CA LEU A 51 -7.75 11.33 -6.64
C LEU A 51 -9.17 10.88 -7.02
N ASP A 52 -9.33 10.28 -8.20
CA ASP A 52 -10.62 9.74 -8.65
C ASP A 52 -10.90 8.33 -8.10
N THR A 53 -9.87 7.58 -7.72
CA THR A 53 -10.00 6.18 -7.28
C THR A 53 -10.01 6.00 -5.75
N LEU A 54 -9.39 6.92 -4.99
CA LEU A 54 -9.29 6.89 -3.52
C LEU A 54 -10.21 7.91 -2.86
#